data_AF-K1SH57-F1
#
_entry.id   AF-K1SH57-F1
#
_cell.length_a   1.000
_cell.length_b   1.000
_cell.length_c   1.000
_cell.angle_alpha   90.00
_cell.angle_beta   90.00
_cell.angle_gamma   90.00
#
_symmetry.space_group_name_H-M   'P 1'
#
loop_
_entity.id
_entity.type
_entity.pdbx_description
1 polymer ?
#
loop_
_entity_poly.entity_id
_entity_poly.type
_entity_poly.pdbx_seq_one_letter_code
_entity_poly.pdbx_strand_id
1 'polypeptide(L)'
;MTRPAFGGHLMASIICPRFRPAMATVRPGVMKKRLCKKDVEILHPAFALEASDIHTEVTETVKAAKKLVDLIGADFIVSVGRGISKDVEGGIKLAEELAEVLGGVVGSSRACVDAGWISADHQVGQTGKTVHPKVYVALGISGAIQHKAGMQDSECIIAVN
;
A
#
# COMPACT_ATOMS: atom_id res chain seq x y z
N MET A 1 -19.93 -4.72 -7.24
CA MET A 1 -18.51 -4.54 -6.86
C MET A 1 -17.73 -4.10 -8.08
N THR A 2 -16.96 -3.02 -7.99
CA THR A 2 -16.16 -2.52 -9.10
C THR A 2 -14.70 -2.86 -8.82
N ARG A 3 -14.03 -3.53 -9.77
CA ARG A 3 -12.62 -3.91 -9.64
C ARG A 3 -11.86 -3.63 -10.94
N PRO A 4 -10.57 -3.27 -10.86
CA PRO A 4 -9.70 -3.27 -12.02
C PRO A 4 -9.47 -4.70 -12.53
N ALA A 5 -9.56 -4.87 -13.85
CA ALA A 5 -9.21 -6.08 -14.58
C ALA A 5 -8.13 -5.73 -15.62
N PHE A 6 -7.47 -6.75 -16.20
CA PHE A 6 -6.41 -6.56 -17.20
C PHE A 6 -5.32 -5.59 -16.74
N GLY A 7 -4.76 -5.80 -15.55
CA GLY A 7 -3.73 -4.91 -14.99
C GLY A 7 -4.20 -3.48 -14.73
N GLY A 8 -5.52 -3.22 -14.65
CA GLY A 8 -6.05 -1.87 -14.40
C GLY A 8 -6.36 -1.07 -15.66
N HIS A 9 -6.20 -1.64 -16.85
CA HIS A 9 -6.64 -1.00 -18.10
C HIS A 9 -8.16 -1.01 -18.29
N LEU A 10 -8.89 -1.86 -17.57
CA LEU A 10 -10.34 -1.95 -17.64
C LEU A 10 -10.95 -1.98 -16.24
N MET A 11 -11.96 -1.15 -16.01
CA MET A 11 -12.76 -1.18 -14.79
C MET A 11 -14.01 -2.03 -15.03
N ALA A 12 -14.15 -3.12 -14.29
CA ALA A 12 -15.28 -4.03 -14.40
C ALA A 12 -16.22 -3.89 -13.19
N SER A 13 -17.49 -3.66 -13.46
CA SER A 13 -18.56 -3.67 -12.44
C SER A 13 -19.29 -5.01 -12.46
N ILE A 14 -19.08 -5.80 -11.41
CA ILE A 14 -19.62 -7.16 -11.27
C ILE A 14 -20.74 -7.12 -10.24
N ILE A 15 -21.88 -7.74 -10.55
CA ILE A 15 -23.04 -7.87 -9.66
C ILE A 15 -23.34 -9.35 -9.41
N CYS A 16 -23.72 -9.70 -8.19
CA CYS A 16 -24.15 -11.06 -7.82
C CYS A 16 -25.66 -11.05 -7.51
N PRO A 17 -26.54 -11.22 -8.51
CA PRO A 17 -27.98 -11.12 -8.29
C PRO A 17 -28.54 -12.33 -7.54
N ARG A 18 -28.02 -13.54 -7.81
CA ARG A 18 -28.65 -14.81 -7.43
C ARG A 18 -28.13 -15.46 -6.14
N PHE A 19 -26.85 -15.30 -5.79
CA PHE A 19 -26.23 -16.04 -4.68
C PHE A 19 -26.00 -15.15 -3.45
N ARG A 20 -26.16 -15.74 -2.25
CA ARG A 20 -25.95 -15.09 -0.95
C ARG A 20 -25.12 -16.03 -0.04
N PRO A 21 -24.19 -15.49 0.77
CA PRO A 21 -23.85 -14.06 0.91
C PRO A 21 -23.05 -13.51 -0.28
N ALA A 22 -23.19 -12.21 -0.54
CA ALA A 22 -22.38 -11.54 -1.54
C ALA A 22 -21.01 -11.19 -0.95
N MET A 23 -19.99 -11.98 -1.28
CA MET A 23 -18.63 -11.78 -0.80
C MET A 23 -17.80 -10.96 -1.80
N ALA A 24 -16.99 -10.04 -1.30
CA ALA A 24 -16.05 -9.26 -2.11
C ALA A 24 -14.76 -9.02 -1.32
N THR A 25 -13.62 -9.38 -1.91
CA THR A 25 -12.31 -9.00 -1.39
C THR A 25 -12.01 -7.56 -1.79
N VAL A 26 -11.66 -6.74 -0.80
CA VAL A 26 -11.35 -5.32 -1.01
C VAL A 26 -9.84 -5.14 -0.87
N ARG A 27 -9.24 -4.41 -1.82
CA ARG A 27 -7.82 -4.08 -1.74
C ARG A 27 -7.57 -3.19 -0.51
N PRO A 28 -6.61 -3.54 0.37
CA PRO A 28 -6.25 -2.68 1.50
C PRO A 28 -5.92 -1.27 1.05
N GLY A 29 -6.39 -0.26 1.80
CA GLY A 29 -6.14 1.16 1.53
C GLY A 29 -7.24 1.87 0.71
N VAL A 30 -7.99 1.16 -0.14
CA VAL A 30 -8.98 1.80 -1.04
C VAL A 30 -10.15 2.47 -0.29
N MET A 31 -10.48 1.98 0.90
CA MET A 31 -11.58 2.50 1.71
C MET A 31 -11.05 3.40 2.83
N LYS A 32 -11.70 4.56 3.03
CA LYS A 32 -11.40 5.46 4.16
C LYS A 32 -11.85 4.86 5.48
N LYS A 33 -10.99 4.93 6.50
CA LYS A 33 -11.35 4.55 7.88
C LYS A 33 -12.44 5.51 8.40
N ARG A 34 -13.43 4.98 9.12
CA ARG A 34 -14.46 5.77 9.82
C ARG A 34 -14.23 5.71 11.33
N LEU A 35 -14.64 6.78 12.03
CA LEU A 35 -14.70 6.79 13.49
C LEU A 35 -15.68 5.70 13.97
N CYS A 36 -15.22 4.79 14.83
CA CYS A 36 -16.10 3.81 15.44
C CYS A 36 -17.07 4.50 16.41
N LYS A 37 -18.35 4.13 16.33
CA LYS A 37 -19.31 4.44 17.39
C LYS A 37 -18.93 3.64 18.64
N LYS A 38 -19.04 4.25 19.81
CA LYS A 38 -18.65 3.63 21.09
C LYS A 38 -19.63 2.55 21.54
N ASP A 39 -20.89 2.65 21.15
CA ASP A 39 -21.93 1.65 21.46
C ASP A 39 -22.07 0.67 20.30
N VAL A 40 -21.50 -0.52 20.46
CA VAL A 40 -21.64 -1.64 19.52
C VAL A 40 -21.95 -2.90 20.31
N GLU A 41 -22.91 -3.68 19.85
CA GLU A 41 -23.21 -5.01 20.39
C GLU A 41 -22.16 -6.02 19.91
N ILE A 42 -21.51 -6.70 20.84
CA ILE A 42 -20.51 -7.74 20.53
C ILE A 42 -21.17 -9.11 20.66
N LEU A 43 -21.44 -9.74 19.52
CA LEU A 43 -21.96 -11.10 19.45
C LEU A 43 -20.81 -12.11 19.48
N HIS A 44 -20.92 -13.11 20.36
CA HIS A 44 -19.99 -14.24 20.44
C HIS A 44 -20.72 -15.51 19.98
N PRO A 45 -20.83 -15.75 18.66
CA PRO A 45 -21.43 -16.97 18.17
C PRO A 45 -20.58 -18.17 18.59
N ALA A 46 -21.23 -19.20 19.14
CA ALA A 46 -20.56 -20.47 19.42
C ALA A 46 -20.22 -21.15 18.10
N PHE A 47 -18.95 -21.49 17.90
CA PHE A 47 -18.49 -22.35 16.82
C PHE A 47 -17.57 -23.42 17.42
N ALA A 48 -17.69 -24.64 16.91
CA ALA A 48 -16.81 -25.76 17.25
C ALA A 48 -15.99 -26.10 16.00
N LEU A 49 -14.69 -26.27 16.17
CA LEU A 49 -13.77 -26.76 15.14
C LEU A 49 -13.23 -28.10 15.62
N GLU A 50 -13.28 -29.11 14.78
CA GLU A 50 -12.69 -30.41 15.06
C GLU A 50 -11.29 -30.50 14.44
N ALA A 51 -10.45 -31.41 14.95
CA ALA A 51 -9.12 -31.63 14.39
C ALA A 51 -9.17 -32.14 12.93
N SER A 52 -10.29 -32.72 12.52
CA SER A 52 -10.60 -33.11 11.14
C SER A 52 -10.76 -31.92 10.19
N ASP A 53 -11.14 -30.74 10.67
CA ASP A 53 -11.36 -29.54 9.85
C ASP A 53 -10.04 -28.79 9.53
N ILE A 54 -8.97 -29.07 10.28
CA ILE A 54 -7.69 -28.36 10.19
C ILE A 54 -6.66 -29.25 9.48
N HIS A 55 -6.53 -29.06 8.18
CA HIS A 55 -5.56 -29.81 7.35
C HIS A 55 -4.18 -29.14 7.26
N THR A 56 -3.95 -28.02 7.93
CA THR A 56 -2.71 -27.23 7.83
C THR A 56 -2.05 -27.09 9.18
N GLU A 57 -0.81 -27.55 9.28
CA GLU A 57 0.05 -27.39 10.47
C GLU A 57 1.12 -26.33 10.19
N VAL A 58 1.24 -25.33 11.08
CA VAL A 58 2.24 -24.27 10.96
C VAL A 58 3.53 -24.72 11.65
N THR A 59 4.53 -25.14 10.87
CA THR A 59 5.80 -25.66 11.42
C THR A 59 6.64 -24.55 12.06
N GLU A 60 6.88 -23.45 11.33
CA GLU A 60 7.65 -22.31 11.82
C GLU A 60 7.14 -21.01 11.21
N THR A 61 7.04 -19.96 12.02
CA THR A 61 6.74 -18.59 11.57
C THR A 61 8.00 -17.74 11.65
N VAL A 62 8.74 -17.68 10.55
CA VAL A 62 9.94 -16.84 10.47
C VAL A 62 9.53 -15.39 10.23
N LYS A 63 9.55 -14.57 11.29
CA LYS A 63 9.48 -13.11 11.14
C LYS A 63 10.84 -12.61 10.68
N ALA A 64 10.99 -12.43 9.36
CA ALA A 64 12.16 -11.74 8.83
C ALA A 64 12.22 -10.33 9.46
N ALA A 65 13.28 -10.07 10.23
CA ALA A 65 13.57 -8.78 10.87
C ALA A 65 14.02 -7.72 9.85
N LYS A 66 13.34 -7.62 8.70
CA LYS A 66 13.37 -6.39 7.92
C LYS A 66 12.40 -5.45 8.60
N LYS A 67 12.83 -4.24 8.93
CA LYS A 67 11.93 -3.12 9.26
C LYS A 67 10.93 -3.03 8.11
N LEU A 68 9.80 -3.71 8.24
CA LEU A 68 8.75 -3.76 7.24
C LEU A 68 8.20 -2.34 7.19
N VAL A 69 8.66 -1.60 6.19
CA VAL A 69 8.17 -0.24 5.97
C VAL A 69 6.71 -0.39 5.57
N ASP A 70 5.85 -0.06 6.53
CA ASP A 70 4.41 -0.12 6.35
C ASP A 70 3.94 1.13 5.62
N LEU A 71 4.16 1.12 4.30
CA LEU A 71 3.68 2.17 3.40
C LEU A 71 2.16 2.26 3.34
N ILE A 72 1.43 1.20 3.72
CA ILE A 72 -0.03 1.17 3.62
C ILE A 72 -0.65 1.93 4.81
N GLY A 73 -0.03 1.82 5.99
CA GLY A 73 -0.49 2.48 7.21
C GLY A 73 0.00 3.92 7.40
N ALA A 74 0.93 4.40 6.57
CA ALA A 74 1.56 5.70 6.77
C ALA A 74 0.69 6.89 6.35
N ASP A 75 0.61 7.90 7.22
CA ASP A 75 -0.09 9.15 6.97
C ASP A 75 0.69 10.11 6.05
N PHE A 76 2.03 10.03 6.07
CA PHE A 76 2.95 10.84 5.26
C PHE A 76 3.90 9.92 4.50
N ILE A 77 4.03 10.11 3.18
CA ILE A 77 4.95 9.32 2.35
C ILE A 77 5.81 10.26 1.53
N VAL A 78 7.12 10.10 1.65
CA VAL A 78 8.11 10.81 0.83
C VAL A 78 8.70 9.81 -0.17
N SER A 79 8.34 9.94 -1.43
CA SER A 79 8.75 9.01 -2.49
C SER A 79 9.86 9.59 -3.36
N VAL A 80 10.91 8.79 -3.57
CA VAL A 80 12.02 9.14 -4.47
C VAL A 80 11.89 8.49 -5.85
N GLY A 81 12.24 9.25 -6.88
CA GLY A 81 12.25 8.86 -8.27
C GLY A 81 13.62 8.92 -8.90
N ARG A 82 13.69 8.60 -10.20
CA ARG A 82 14.95 8.62 -10.96
C ARG A 82 15.63 9.99 -10.99
N GLY A 83 14.92 11.08 -10.69
CA GLY A 83 15.49 12.44 -10.62
C GLY A 83 16.63 12.61 -9.61
N ILE A 84 16.79 11.70 -8.64
CA ILE A 84 17.92 11.71 -7.70
C ILE A 84 19.22 11.14 -8.28
N SER A 85 19.27 10.80 -9.58
CA SER A 85 20.41 10.12 -10.20
C SER A 85 21.76 10.84 -10.11
N LYS A 86 21.78 12.13 -9.78
CA LYS A 86 23.03 12.90 -9.60
C LYS A 86 23.70 12.63 -8.24
N ASP A 87 22.90 12.41 -7.20
CA ASP A 87 23.37 12.09 -5.86
C ASP A 87 22.32 11.20 -5.17
N VAL A 88 22.50 9.89 -5.33
CA VAL A 88 21.53 8.88 -4.90
C VAL A 88 21.51 8.78 -3.38
N GLU A 89 22.68 8.72 -2.74
CA GLU A 89 22.78 8.64 -1.27
C GLU A 89 22.29 9.92 -0.62
N GLY A 90 22.70 11.09 -1.12
CA GLY A 90 22.22 12.38 -0.61
C GLY A 90 20.71 12.57 -0.82
N GLY A 91 20.19 12.18 -1.99
CA GLY A 91 18.76 12.26 -2.30
C GLY A 91 17.89 11.35 -1.43
N ILE A 92 18.34 10.11 -1.17
CA ILE A 92 17.65 9.19 -0.26
C ILE A 92 17.73 9.72 1.17
N LYS A 93 18.90 10.19 1.62
CA LYS A 93 19.07 10.73 2.96
C LYS A 93 18.19 11.96 3.22
N LEU A 94 18.08 12.87 2.25
CA LEU A 94 17.16 14.01 2.33
C LEU A 94 15.70 13.57 2.41
N ALA A 95 15.32 12.52 1.67
CA ALA A 95 13.98 11.96 1.74
C ALA A 95 13.70 11.28 3.09
N GLU A 96 14.70 10.61 3.68
CA GLU A 96 14.63 10.03 5.02
C GLU A 96 14.51 11.12 6.10
N GLU A 97 15.33 12.17 6.04
CA GLU A 97 15.25 13.32 6.96
C GLU A 97 13.88 14.01 6.89
N LEU A 98 13.36 14.22 5.67
CA LEU A 98 12.03 14.79 5.49
C LEU A 98 10.93 13.86 6.01
N ALA A 99 11.05 12.55 5.76
CA ALA A 99 10.11 11.56 6.28
C ALA A 99 10.14 11.52 7.82
N GLU A 100 11.32 11.59 8.44
CA GLU A 100 11.48 11.58 9.89
C GLU A 100 10.83 12.81 10.54
N VAL A 101 11.03 14.00 9.97
CA VAL A 101 10.40 15.26 10.44
C VAL A 101 8.88 15.22 10.31
N LEU A 102 8.36 14.58 9.25
CA LEU A 102 6.93 14.44 9.02
C LEU A 102 6.29 13.26 9.79
N GLY A 103 7.09 12.41 10.44
CA GLY A 103 6.62 11.15 11.02
C GLY A 103 6.09 10.16 9.96
N GLY A 104 6.62 10.26 8.74
CA GLY A 104 6.23 9.47 7.58
C GLY A 104 7.21 8.34 7.26
N VAL A 105 7.03 7.76 6.08
CA VAL A 105 7.90 6.70 5.55
C VAL A 105 8.41 7.06 4.17
N VAL A 106 9.59 6.54 3.83
CA VAL A 106 10.17 6.70 2.49
C VAL A 106 9.56 5.67 1.54
N GLY A 107 9.12 6.11 0.38
CA GLY A 107 8.70 5.28 -0.74
C GLY A 107 9.64 5.43 -1.93
N SER A 108 9.44 4.63 -2.97
CA SER A 108 10.23 4.74 -4.20
C SER A 108 9.44 4.40 -5.45
N SER A 109 9.88 4.99 -6.57
CA SER A 109 9.47 4.55 -7.89
C SER A 109 10.18 3.25 -8.26
N ARG A 110 9.57 2.47 -9.17
CA ARG A 110 10.19 1.25 -9.71
C ARG A 110 11.59 1.50 -10.31
N ALA A 111 11.82 2.66 -10.93
CA ALA A 111 13.11 2.99 -11.51
C ALA A 111 14.26 2.98 -10.48
N CYS A 112 13.98 3.36 -9.23
CA CYS A 112 14.98 3.36 -8.15
C CYS A 112 15.25 1.94 -7.63
N VAL A 113 14.22 1.09 -7.60
CA VAL A 113 14.33 -0.32 -7.20
C VAL A 113 15.08 -1.12 -8.25
N ASP A 114 14.73 -0.93 -9.52
CA ASP A 114 15.40 -1.59 -10.66
C ASP A 114 16.89 -1.15 -10.75
N ALA A 115 17.22 0.06 -10.29
CA ALA A 115 18.61 0.55 -10.18
C ALA A 115 19.35 0.07 -8.92
N GLY A 116 18.69 -0.66 -8.02
CA GLY A 116 19.28 -1.19 -6.79
C GLY A 116 19.49 -0.15 -5.68
N TRP A 117 18.91 1.04 -5.78
CA TRP A 117 19.12 2.12 -4.80
C TRP A 117 18.30 1.93 -3.52
N ILE A 118 17.17 1.23 -3.60
CA ILE A 118 16.28 0.99 -2.48
C ILE A 118 15.58 -0.36 -2.63
N SER A 119 15.22 -1.00 -1.51
CA SER A 119 14.53 -2.29 -1.53
C SER A 119 13.17 -2.20 -2.23
N ALA A 120 12.77 -3.29 -2.88
CA ALA A 120 11.44 -3.45 -3.47
C ALA A 120 10.31 -3.28 -2.45
N ASP A 121 10.60 -3.42 -1.15
CA ASP A 121 9.65 -3.17 -0.07
C ASP A 121 9.11 -1.73 -0.05
N HIS A 122 9.87 -0.77 -0.61
CA HIS A 122 9.52 0.64 -0.69
C HIS A 122 8.79 1.02 -1.98
N GLN A 123 8.61 0.08 -2.91
CA GLN A 123 8.06 0.38 -4.23
C GLN A 123 6.59 0.77 -4.17
N VAL A 124 6.27 1.95 -4.71
CA VAL A 124 4.89 2.45 -4.89
C VAL A 124 4.48 2.35 -6.36
N GLY A 125 3.29 1.79 -6.60
CA GLY A 125 2.72 1.67 -7.94
C GLY A 125 1.83 0.44 -8.13
N GLN A 126 1.42 0.21 -9.38
CA GLN A 126 0.57 -0.90 -9.80
C GLN A 126 1.17 -2.27 -9.47
N THR A 127 2.47 -2.44 -9.72
CA THR A 127 3.22 -3.67 -9.39
C THR A 127 3.85 -3.61 -8.00
N GLY A 128 3.69 -2.50 -7.28
CA GLY A 128 4.19 -2.29 -5.92
C GLY A 128 3.04 -2.21 -4.91
N LYS A 129 3.28 -1.45 -3.83
CA LYS A 129 2.26 -1.12 -2.85
C LYS A 129 1.39 0.02 -3.37
N THR A 130 0.10 -0.03 -3.05
CA THR A 130 -0.83 1.08 -3.24
C THR A 130 -1.11 1.70 -1.90
N VAL A 131 -0.99 3.02 -1.86
CA VAL A 131 -0.90 3.82 -0.65
C VAL A 131 -1.92 4.94 -0.73
N HIS A 132 -2.45 5.30 0.43
CA HIS A 132 -3.47 6.35 0.58
C HIS A 132 -3.11 7.30 1.74
N PRO A 133 -1.93 7.94 1.70
CA PRO A 133 -1.53 8.88 2.74
C PRO A 133 -2.33 10.20 2.67
N LYS A 134 -2.25 10.97 3.74
CA LYS A 134 -2.72 12.36 3.78
C LYS A 134 -1.85 13.24 2.89
N VAL A 135 -0.54 13.05 2.93
CA VAL A 135 0.41 13.79 2.08
C VAL A 135 1.38 12.82 1.42
N TYR A 136 1.45 12.91 0.09
CA TYR A 136 2.41 12.20 -0.74
C TYR A 136 3.36 13.20 -1.39
N VAL A 137 4.65 13.10 -1.10
CA VAL A 137 5.70 13.94 -1.71
C VAL A 137 6.42 13.11 -2.78
N ALA A 138 6.34 13.53 -4.04
CA ALA A 138 6.98 12.89 -5.17
C ALA A 138 8.23 13.68 -5.59
N LEU A 139 9.41 13.18 -5.24
CA LEU A 139 10.72 13.79 -5.53
C LEU A 139 11.34 13.15 -6.78
N GLY A 140 11.36 13.88 -7.90
CA GLY A 140 11.99 13.45 -9.16
C GLY A 140 11.29 12.26 -9.83
N ILE A 141 9.96 12.18 -9.70
CA ILE A 141 9.14 11.09 -10.25
C ILE A 141 8.38 11.59 -11.49
N SER A 142 8.56 10.91 -12.62
CA SER A 142 7.93 11.26 -13.91
C SER A 142 6.41 11.08 -13.96
N GLY A 143 5.82 10.42 -12.96
CA GLY A 143 4.37 10.26 -12.86
C GLY A 143 3.76 9.30 -13.90
N ALA A 144 4.50 8.27 -14.32
CA ALA A 144 3.97 7.23 -15.20
C ALA A 144 2.69 6.60 -14.63
N ILE A 145 1.79 6.13 -15.51
CA ILE A 145 0.48 5.58 -15.15
C ILE A 145 0.62 4.47 -14.10
N GLN A 146 1.66 3.64 -14.23
CA GLN A 146 1.95 2.54 -13.32
C GLN A 146 2.28 3.04 -11.91
N HIS A 147 2.93 4.20 -11.76
CA HIS A 147 3.20 4.78 -10.45
C HIS A 147 1.97 5.50 -9.89
N LYS A 148 1.29 6.31 -10.71
CA LYS A 148 0.05 7.02 -10.32
C LYS A 148 -1.03 6.07 -9.82
N ALA A 149 -1.20 4.91 -10.44
CA ALA A 149 -2.15 3.89 -9.99
C ALA A 149 -1.92 3.42 -8.53
N GLY A 150 -0.72 3.65 -7.98
CA GLY A 150 -0.40 3.34 -6.58
C GLY A 150 -0.59 4.49 -5.59
N MET A 151 -0.76 5.73 -6.03
CA MET A 151 -0.76 6.91 -5.14
C MET A 151 -1.78 8.00 -5.50
N GLN A 152 -2.54 7.83 -6.59
CA GLN A 152 -3.53 8.80 -7.08
C GLN A 152 -4.62 9.14 -6.06
N ASP A 153 -4.90 8.22 -5.14
CA ASP A 153 -5.95 8.35 -4.13
C ASP A 153 -5.42 8.96 -2.82
N SER A 154 -4.23 9.57 -2.84
CA SER A 154 -3.69 10.36 -1.72
C SER A 154 -4.45 11.68 -1.57
N GLU A 155 -4.60 12.19 -0.35
CA GLU A 155 -5.39 13.42 -0.14
C GLU A 155 -4.68 14.68 -0.66
N CYS A 156 -3.36 14.76 -0.50
CA CYS A 156 -2.53 15.82 -1.03
C CYS A 156 -1.30 15.22 -1.72
N ILE A 157 -1.01 15.67 -2.94
CA ILE A 157 0.15 15.23 -3.72
C ILE A 157 1.02 16.47 -4.00
N ILE A 158 2.26 16.43 -3.53
CA ILE A 158 3.27 17.46 -3.77
C ILE A 158 4.31 16.85 -4.72
N ALA A 159 4.52 17.45 -5.89
CA ALA A 159 5.50 16.97 -6.86
C ALA A 159 6.64 17.99 -7.00
N VAL A 160 7.88 17.51 -6.90
CA VAL A 160 9.10 18.29 -7.13
C VAL A 160 9.90 17.56 -8.19
N ASN A 161 10.04 18.14 -9.38
CA ASN A 161 10.70 17.50 -10.53
C ASN A 161 11.54 18.51 -11.30
#